data_AF-A0A3A1XKA2-F1
#
_entry.id   AF-A0A3A1XKA2-F1
#
_cell.length_a   1.000
_cell.length_b   1.000
_cell.length_c   1.000
_cell.angle_alpha   90.00
_cell.angle_beta   90.00
_cell.angle_gamma   90.00
#
_symmetry.space_group_name_H-M   'P 1'
#
loop_
_entity.id
_entity.type
_entity.pdbx_description
1 polymer ?
#
loop_
_entity_poly.entity_id
_entity_poly.type
_entity_poly.pdbx_seq_one_letter_code
_entity_poly.pdbx_strand_id
1 'polypeptide(L)'
;MANSQESSDKMQNSNKKYIPEEAVKRLFTTPASDAERTIVEKQLGRFPRGMVAVGARCVCGRPLAVITRPCLEDGTPFPTTCYLTCPEAVKAVSRVEADGIMREYNELLQSDEDLKKQYERAHKYYLEFRHELAVSLGDSEEHISQMSAGGMPVRVKCLHALLAQTLVMGKGVNPIGDMVLERIKDEFDPKVCRCTTPWSDDAYATETEVVVEDETVAKDKTAEGEAVKSDTTTCAEKTVQVAAIDCGTNSIRLKIAQVSEHGMKDIVPRMLRVVRLGQG
;
A
#
# COMPACT_ATOMS: atom_id res chain seq x y z
N MET A 1 -30.00 -19.07 25.00
CA MET A 1 -30.60 -18.36 23.84
C MET A 1 -29.59 -17.47 23.08
N ALA A 2 -28.31 -17.38 23.48
CA ALA A 2 -27.30 -16.57 22.77
C ALA A 2 -26.56 -17.30 21.63
N ASN A 3 -26.67 -18.63 21.53
CA ASN A 3 -25.84 -19.43 20.63
C ASN A 3 -26.44 -19.62 19.22
N SER A 4 -27.67 -19.18 18.99
CA SER A 4 -28.41 -19.33 17.73
C SER A 4 -28.30 -18.12 16.81
N GLN A 5 -27.98 -16.93 17.35
CA GLN A 5 -27.81 -15.69 16.57
C GLN A 5 -26.39 -15.57 15.98
N GLU A 6 -25.34 -15.96 16.71
CA GLU A 6 -23.97 -16.00 16.16
C GLU A 6 -23.81 -17.02 15.02
N SER A 7 -24.58 -18.12 15.07
CA SER A 7 -24.57 -19.13 14.02
C SER A 7 -25.41 -18.72 12.80
N SER A 8 -26.42 -17.85 12.96
CA SER A 8 -27.17 -17.29 11.83
C SER A 8 -26.38 -16.20 11.11
N ASP A 9 -25.62 -15.37 11.84
CA ASP A 9 -24.79 -14.31 11.22
C ASP A 9 -23.59 -14.87 10.45
N LYS A 10 -23.00 -15.98 10.92
CA LYS A 10 -21.94 -16.70 10.17
C LYS A 10 -22.47 -17.39 8.91
N MET A 11 -23.74 -17.81 8.91
CA MET A 11 -24.36 -18.52 7.78
C MET A 11 -25.02 -17.57 6.77
N GLN A 12 -25.36 -16.34 7.17
CA GLN A 12 -25.88 -15.31 6.27
C GLN A 12 -24.78 -14.64 5.43
N ASN A 13 -23.53 -14.63 5.90
CA ASN A 13 -22.43 -13.98 5.18
C ASN A 13 -21.74 -14.89 4.15
N SER A 14 -22.02 -16.20 4.15
CA SER A 14 -21.37 -17.17 3.24
C SER A 14 -22.00 -17.24 1.84
N ASN A 15 -23.10 -16.53 1.60
CA ASN A 15 -23.91 -16.68 0.37
C ASN A 15 -24.04 -15.41 -0.48
N LYS A 16 -23.33 -14.33 -0.16
CA LYS A 16 -23.29 -13.15 -1.03
C LYS A 16 -22.31 -13.41 -2.18
N LYS A 17 -22.84 -13.93 -3.29
CA LYS A 17 -22.09 -14.09 -4.54
C LYS A 17 -21.48 -12.74 -4.94
N TYR A 18 -20.18 -12.69 -5.21
CA TYR A 18 -19.53 -11.49 -5.72
C TYR A 18 -20.11 -11.14 -7.09
N ILE A 19 -20.47 -9.87 -7.30
CA ILE A 19 -21.04 -9.35 -8.55
C ILE A 19 -20.06 -8.32 -9.12
N PRO A 20 -19.28 -8.67 -10.16
CA PRO A 20 -18.25 -7.79 -10.71
C PRO A 20 -18.78 -6.45 -11.23
N GLU A 21 -19.91 -6.47 -11.94
CA GLU A 21 -20.55 -5.27 -12.49
C GLU A 21 -20.90 -4.25 -11.39
N GLU A 22 -21.48 -4.69 -10.27
CA GLU A 22 -21.77 -3.82 -9.13
C GLU A 22 -20.49 -3.26 -8.49
N ALA A 23 -19.45 -4.08 -8.40
CA ALA A 23 -18.17 -3.63 -7.85
C ALA A 23 -17.55 -2.53 -8.72
N VAL A 24 -17.57 -2.70 -10.05
CA VAL A 24 -17.10 -1.68 -11.00
C VAL A 24 -17.96 -0.41 -10.92
N LYS A 25 -19.29 -0.53 -10.90
CA LYS A 25 -20.19 0.62 -10.73
C LYS A 25 -19.88 1.43 -9.45
N ARG A 26 -19.63 0.76 -8.33
CA ARG A 26 -19.25 1.42 -7.06
C ARG A 26 -17.90 2.15 -7.14
N LEU A 27 -16.95 1.66 -7.94
CA LEU A 27 -15.67 2.35 -8.13
C LEU A 27 -15.84 3.65 -8.91
N PHE A 28 -16.77 3.69 -9.86
CA PHE A 28 -17.06 4.89 -10.64
C PHE A 28 -17.87 5.96 -9.89
N THR A 29 -18.53 5.62 -8.78
CA THR A 29 -19.19 6.65 -7.95
C THR A 29 -18.18 7.49 -7.15
N THR A 30 -16.95 6.99 -6.97
CA THR A 30 -15.87 7.66 -6.26
C THR A 30 -14.55 7.51 -7.03
N PRO A 31 -14.43 8.21 -8.19
CA PRO A 31 -13.20 8.17 -8.99
C PRO A 31 -12.01 8.73 -8.19
N ALA A 32 -10.79 8.32 -8.58
CA ALA A 32 -9.57 8.75 -7.93
C ALA A 32 -9.39 10.28 -8.02
N SER A 33 -9.46 10.94 -6.87
CA SER A 33 -9.16 12.36 -6.70
C SER A 33 -7.65 12.65 -6.80
N ASP A 34 -7.29 13.91 -7.05
CA ASP A 34 -5.89 14.33 -7.13
C ASP A 34 -5.16 14.10 -5.80
N ALA A 35 -5.81 14.37 -4.67
CA ALA A 35 -5.26 14.10 -3.34
C ALA A 35 -4.90 12.61 -3.16
N GLU A 36 -5.75 11.71 -3.64
CA GLU A 36 -5.47 10.27 -3.58
C GLU A 36 -4.34 9.86 -4.50
N ARG A 37 -4.27 10.44 -5.70
CA ARG A 37 -3.14 10.21 -6.62
C ARG A 37 -1.84 10.66 -5.99
N THR A 38 -1.82 11.81 -5.30
CA THR A 38 -0.65 12.30 -4.57
C THR A 38 -0.25 11.37 -3.43
N ILE A 39 -1.21 10.87 -2.64
CA ILE A 39 -0.93 9.89 -1.59
C ILE A 39 -0.31 8.61 -2.20
N VAL A 40 -0.91 8.10 -3.28
CA VAL A 40 -0.43 6.87 -3.93
C VAL A 40 0.93 7.08 -4.59
N GLU A 41 1.18 8.24 -5.20
CA GLU A 41 2.49 8.59 -5.74
C GLU A 41 3.58 8.53 -4.66
N LYS A 42 3.30 9.10 -3.48
CA LYS A 42 4.20 9.02 -2.32
C LYS A 42 4.39 7.58 -1.85
N GLN A 43 3.31 6.78 -1.79
CA GLN A 43 3.37 5.37 -1.40
C GLN A 43 4.25 4.54 -2.36
N LEU A 44 4.15 4.81 -3.67
CA LEU A 44 4.87 4.07 -4.71
C LEU A 44 6.27 4.63 -5.01
N GLY A 45 6.53 5.88 -4.65
CA GLY A 45 7.72 6.64 -5.06
C GLY A 45 7.74 6.97 -6.57
N ARG A 46 6.57 6.97 -7.23
CA ARG A 46 6.40 7.26 -8.66
C ARG A 46 4.95 7.55 -8.99
N PHE A 47 4.70 8.29 -10.07
CA PHE A 47 3.36 8.60 -10.55
C PHE A 47 2.49 7.33 -10.79
N PRO A 48 1.26 7.26 -10.25
CA PRO A 48 0.37 6.11 -10.38
C PRO A 48 -0.33 6.09 -11.74
N ARG A 49 0.41 5.68 -12.77
CA ARG A 49 -0.09 5.56 -14.15
C ARG A 49 -1.33 4.67 -14.22
N GLY A 50 -2.36 5.17 -14.89
CA GLY A 50 -3.61 4.44 -15.11
C GLY A 50 -4.45 4.24 -13.86
N MET A 51 -4.21 4.93 -12.74
CA MET A 51 -5.10 4.85 -11.58
C MET A 51 -6.49 5.41 -11.92
N VAL A 52 -7.53 4.63 -11.63
CA VAL A 52 -8.94 4.94 -11.90
C VAL A 52 -9.67 5.30 -10.62
N ALA A 53 -9.49 4.50 -9.56
CA ALA A 53 -10.17 4.66 -8.28
C ALA A 53 -9.36 4.03 -7.14
N VAL A 54 -9.73 4.31 -5.90
CA VAL A 54 -9.24 3.58 -4.73
C VAL A 54 -10.13 2.36 -4.51
N GLY A 55 -9.56 1.16 -4.61
CA GLY A 55 -10.33 -0.07 -4.49
C GLY A 55 -10.46 -0.58 -3.05
N ALA A 56 -9.51 -0.24 -2.18
CA ALA A 56 -9.57 -0.56 -0.76
C ALA A 56 -8.91 0.53 0.07
N ARG A 57 -9.46 0.81 1.26
CA ARG A 57 -8.99 1.85 2.18
C ARG A 57 -8.66 1.29 3.54
N CYS A 58 -7.70 1.93 4.20
CA CYS A 58 -7.45 1.75 5.62
C CYS A 58 -8.54 2.45 6.42
N VAL A 59 -8.70 2.12 7.71
CA VAL A 59 -9.62 2.82 8.62
C VAL A 59 -9.34 4.34 8.74
N CYS A 60 -8.13 4.81 8.41
CA CYS A 60 -7.82 6.24 8.31
C CYS A 60 -8.18 6.88 6.96
N GLY A 61 -8.81 6.14 6.04
CA GLY A 61 -9.22 6.62 4.72
C GLY A 61 -8.16 6.52 3.61
N ARG A 62 -6.88 6.29 3.97
CA ARG A 62 -5.78 6.18 3.00
C ARG A 62 -5.90 4.94 2.10
N PRO A 63 -5.45 5.01 0.83
CA PRO A 63 -5.46 3.88 -0.08
C PRO A 63 -4.61 2.70 0.41
N LEU A 64 -5.21 1.51 0.45
CA LEU A 64 -4.50 0.24 0.63
C LEU A 64 -4.17 -0.40 -0.72
N ALA A 65 -5.18 -0.43 -1.59
CA ALA A 65 -5.08 -0.92 -2.94
C ALA A 65 -5.86 0.01 -3.88
N VAL A 66 -5.34 0.18 -5.08
CA VAL A 66 -5.94 1.02 -6.13
C VAL A 66 -6.39 0.17 -7.30
N ILE A 67 -7.31 0.73 -8.07
CA ILE A 67 -7.77 0.18 -9.33
C ILE A 67 -7.04 0.87 -10.46
N THR A 68 -6.41 0.09 -11.33
CA THR A 68 -5.73 0.59 -12.53
C THR A 68 -6.45 0.16 -13.79
N ARG A 69 -6.38 0.98 -14.83
CA ARG A 69 -6.93 0.67 -16.15
C ARG A 69 -6.41 -0.69 -16.65
N PRO A 70 -7.24 -1.52 -17.30
CA PRO A 70 -6.78 -2.73 -17.97
C PRO A 70 -5.71 -2.45 -19.03
N CYS A 71 -5.85 -1.35 -19.75
CA CYS A 71 -4.92 -0.86 -20.77
C CYS A 71 -4.61 0.63 -20.54
N LEU A 72 -3.36 1.03 -20.79
CA LEU A 72 -2.99 2.45 -20.79
C LEU A 72 -3.45 3.12 -22.09
N GLU A 73 -3.47 4.45 -22.11
CA GLU A 73 -3.88 5.25 -23.27
C GLU A 73 -3.01 4.99 -24.51
N ASP A 74 -1.76 4.55 -24.32
CA ASP A 74 -0.83 4.17 -25.39
C ASP A 74 -1.04 2.73 -25.90
N GLY A 75 -2.06 2.02 -25.40
CA GLY A 75 -2.35 0.63 -25.73
C GLY A 75 -1.52 -0.39 -24.95
N THR A 76 -0.65 0.05 -24.02
CA THR A 76 0.15 -0.88 -23.21
C THR A 76 -0.74 -1.59 -22.19
N PRO A 77 -0.77 -2.93 -22.16
CA PRO A 77 -1.53 -3.67 -21.16
C PRO A 77 -0.95 -3.49 -19.77
N PHE A 78 -1.79 -3.16 -18.78
CA PHE A 78 -1.34 -3.09 -17.39
C PHE A 78 -1.30 -4.49 -16.77
N PRO A 79 -0.25 -4.90 -16.06
CA PRO A 79 -0.09 -6.29 -15.61
C PRO A 79 -1.13 -6.76 -14.59
N THR A 80 -1.80 -5.84 -13.90
CA THR A 80 -2.89 -6.12 -12.95
C THR A 80 -3.83 -4.92 -12.82
N THR A 81 -5.07 -5.14 -12.43
CA THR A 81 -6.11 -4.14 -12.21
C THR A 81 -6.23 -3.79 -10.73
N CYS A 82 -5.89 -4.72 -9.83
CA CYS A 82 -5.85 -4.49 -8.39
C CYS A 82 -4.39 -4.34 -7.96
N TYR A 83 -3.98 -3.15 -7.56
CA TYR A 83 -2.58 -2.86 -7.23
C TYR A 83 -2.43 -2.46 -5.76
N LEU A 84 -1.64 -3.22 -4.99
CA LEU A 84 -1.37 -2.94 -3.58
C LEU A 84 -0.40 -1.75 -3.46
N THR A 85 -0.78 -0.71 -2.72
CA THR A 85 0.00 0.52 -2.61
C THR A 85 0.44 0.82 -1.18
N CYS A 86 -0.32 0.40 -0.16
CA CYS A 86 0.03 0.68 1.24
C CYS A 86 1.43 0.11 1.60
N PRO A 87 2.39 0.97 2.03
CA PRO A 87 3.75 0.55 2.32
C PRO A 87 3.84 -0.54 3.38
N GLU A 88 2.99 -0.49 4.40
CA GLU A 88 2.92 -1.45 5.49
C GLU A 88 2.47 -2.83 4.98
N ALA A 89 1.37 -2.87 4.20
CA ALA A 89 0.88 -4.09 3.58
C ALA A 89 1.90 -4.67 2.61
N VAL A 90 2.53 -3.83 1.77
CA VAL A 90 3.57 -4.24 0.82
C VAL A 90 4.76 -4.85 1.56
N LYS A 91 5.22 -4.23 2.66
CA LYS A 91 6.34 -4.73 3.47
C LYS A 91 6.02 -6.06 4.12
N ALA A 92 4.81 -6.22 4.69
CA ALA A 92 4.38 -7.46 5.31
C ALA A 92 4.32 -8.60 4.29
N VAL A 93 3.71 -8.36 3.12
CA VAL A 93 3.63 -9.35 2.04
C VAL A 93 5.01 -9.70 1.47
N SER A 94 5.89 -8.71 1.31
CA SER A 94 7.26 -8.96 0.82
C SER A 94 8.06 -9.86 1.76
N ARG A 95 7.82 -9.79 3.07
CA ARG A 95 8.44 -10.72 4.02
C ARG A 95 7.95 -12.14 3.79
N VAL A 96 6.63 -12.32 3.68
CA VAL A 96 6.01 -13.62 3.39
C VAL A 96 6.52 -14.21 2.07
N GLU A 97 6.70 -13.40 1.03
CA GLU A 97 7.30 -13.86 -0.22
C GLU A 97 8.77 -14.28 -0.04
N ALA A 98 9.55 -13.51 0.71
CA ALA A 98 10.96 -13.81 1.00
C ALA A 98 11.14 -15.10 1.82
N ASP A 99 10.18 -15.41 2.70
CA ASP A 99 10.16 -16.64 3.49
C ASP A 99 9.82 -17.89 2.66
N GLY A 100 9.56 -17.74 1.36
CA GLY A 100 9.34 -18.86 0.43
C GLY A 100 7.92 -19.41 0.40
N ILE A 101 6.96 -18.69 1.01
CA ILE A 101 5.57 -19.15 1.21
C ILE A 101 4.82 -19.38 -0.11
N MET A 102 5.21 -18.70 -1.18
CA MET A 102 4.63 -18.98 -2.49
C MET A 102 4.80 -20.44 -2.92
N ARG A 103 5.89 -21.11 -2.53
CA ARG A 103 6.08 -22.54 -2.83
C ARG A 103 5.03 -23.39 -2.11
N GLU A 104 4.82 -23.14 -0.82
CA GLU A 104 3.81 -23.86 -0.01
C GLU A 104 2.40 -23.70 -0.61
N TYR A 105 2.02 -22.48 -1.03
CA TYR A 105 0.72 -22.26 -1.64
C TYR A 105 0.57 -22.90 -3.02
N ASN A 106 1.65 -22.98 -3.80
CA ASN A 106 1.62 -23.71 -5.07
C ASN A 106 1.49 -25.23 -4.84
N GLU A 107 2.16 -25.79 -3.84
CA GLU A 107 1.98 -27.20 -3.44
C GLU A 107 0.55 -27.46 -2.98
N LEU A 108 0.00 -26.57 -2.15
CA LEU A 108 -1.37 -26.67 -1.68
C LEU A 108 -2.40 -26.64 -2.83
N LEU A 109 -2.20 -25.77 -3.83
CA LEU A 109 -3.03 -25.73 -5.04
C LEU A 109 -2.98 -27.02 -5.87
N GLN A 110 -1.90 -27.80 -5.77
CA GLN A 110 -1.78 -29.09 -6.46
C GLN A 110 -2.44 -30.23 -5.67
N SER A 111 -2.43 -30.15 -4.34
CA SER A 111 -2.96 -31.21 -3.47
C SER A 111 -4.44 -31.04 -3.07
N ASP A 112 -4.94 -29.81 -3.04
CA ASP A 112 -6.29 -29.47 -2.59
C ASP A 112 -7.19 -29.05 -3.78
N GLU A 113 -8.04 -29.98 -4.20
CA GLU A 113 -8.98 -29.77 -5.30
C GLU A 113 -10.09 -28.74 -4.97
N ASP A 114 -10.46 -28.56 -3.71
CA ASP A 114 -11.46 -27.55 -3.34
C ASP A 114 -10.85 -26.15 -3.40
N LEU A 115 -9.64 -25.98 -2.86
CA LEU A 115 -8.90 -24.73 -2.95
C LEU A 115 -8.66 -24.32 -4.40
N LYS A 116 -8.28 -25.28 -5.26
CA LYS A 116 -8.08 -25.05 -6.69
C LYS A 116 -9.37 -24.56 -7.37
N LYS A 117 -10.53 -25.19 -7.09
CA LYS A 117 -11.83 -24.73 -7.62
C LYS A 117 -12.17 -23.31 -7.14
N GLN A 118 -11.91 -23.00 -5.87
CA GLN A 118 -12.11 -21.66 -5.33
C GLN A 118 -11.18 -20.64 -6.01
N TYR A 119 -9.93 -20.99 -6.30
CA TYR A 119 -8.96 -20.14 -6.98
C TYR A 119 -9.28 -19.96 -8.48
N GLU A 120 -9.79 -20.99 -9.16
CA GLU A 120 -10.35 -20.88 -10.51
C GLU A 120 -11.59 -19.98 -10.56
N ARG A 121 -12.43 -20.01 -9.52
CA ARG A 121 -13.55 -19.08 -9.38
C ARG A 121 -13.06 -17.65 -9.14
N ALA A 122 -12.05 -17.46 -8.30
CA ALA A 122 -11.41 -16.16 -8.08
C ALA A 122 -10.85 -15.56 -9.38
N HIS A 123 -10.26 -16.41 -10.21
CA HIS A 123 -9.79 -16.05 -11.54
C HIS A 123 -10.93 -15.57 -12.45
N LYS A 124 -12.05 -16.29 -12.52
CA LYS A 124 -13.22 -15.90 -13.32
C LYS A 124 -13.80 -14.56 -12.87
N TYR A 125 -13.99 -14.37 -11.56
CA TYR A 125 -14.43 -13.08 -11.01
C TYR A 125 -13.49 -11.94 -11.37
N TYR A 126 -12.18 -12.19 -11.38
CA TYR A 126 -11.20 -11.20 -11.78
C TYR A 126 -11.30 -10.83 -13.26
N LEU A 127 -11.48 -11.82 -14.15
CA LEU A 127 -11.65 -11.57 -15.58
C LEU A 127 -12.92 -10.78 -15.85
N GLU A 128 -14.05 -11.17 -15.26
CA GLU A 128 -15.32 -10.44 -15.38
C GLU A 128 -15.18 -9.01 -14.84
N PHE A 129 -14.56 -8.82 -13.68
CA PHE A 129 -14.31 -7.49 -13.13
C PHE A 129 -13.44 -6.62 -14.04
N ARG A 130 -12.41 -7.22 -14.65
CA ARG A 130 -11.53 -6.53 -15.58
C ARG A 130 -12.25 -6.17 -16.89
N HIS A 131 -13.11 -7.05 -17.39
CA HIS A 131 -13.96 -6.83 -18.55
C HIS A 131 -14.93 -5.66 -18.34
N GLU A 132 -15.68 -5.68 -17.25
CA GLU A 132 -16.60 -4.61 -16.90
C GLU A 132 -15.89 -3.25 -16.77
N LEU A 133 -14.67 -3.26 -16.21
CA LEU A 133 -13.84 -2.06 -16.14
C LEU A 133 -13.38 -1.59 -17.52
N ALA A 134 -12.97 -2.50 -18.40
CA ALA A 134 -12.53 -2.16 -19.76
C ALA A 134 -13.69 -1.57 -20.58
N VAL A 135 -14.86 -2.20 -20.55
CA VAL A 135 -16.08 -1.73 -21.21
C VAL A 135 -16.47 -0.34 -20.71
N SER A 136 -16.42 -0.12 -19.39
CA SER A 136 -16.76 1.18 -18.78
C SER A 136 -15.76 2.29 -19.15
N LEU A 137 -14.50 1.95 -19.43
CA LEU A 137 -13.43 2.90 -19.75
C LEU A 137 -13.16 3.06 -21.25
N GLY A 138 -13.77 2.23 -22.09
CA GLY A 138 -13.46 2.13 -23.52
C GLY A 138 -12.09 1.55 -23.81
N ASP A 139 -11.53 0.72 -22.91
CA ASP A 139 -10.21 0.10 -23.09
C ASP A 139 -10.27 -1.18 -23.93
N SER A 140 -9.23 -1.43 -24.71
CA SER A 140 -9.05 -2.71 -25.41
C SER A 140 -8.64 -3.83 -24.44
N GLU A 141 -9.15 -5.03 -24.69
CA GLU A 141 -8.83 -6.25 -23.94
C GLU A 141 -8.13 -7.34 -24.77
N GLU A 142 -7.86 -7.08 -26.05
CA GLU A 142 -7.36 -8.10 -26.99
C GLU A 142 -6.10 -8.81 -26.48
N HIS A 143 -5.24 -8.10 -25.76
CA HIS A 143 -3.98 -8.62 -25.24
C HIS A 143 -4.04 -9.17 -23.80
N ILE A 144 -5.19 -9.06 -23.11
CA ILE A 144 -5.30 -9.30 -21.66
C ILE A 144 -6.55 -10.08 -21.24
N SER A 145 -7.41 -10.49 -22.19
CA SER A 145 -8.69 -11.15 -21.91
C SER A 145 -8.57 -12.43 -21.06
N GLN A 146 -7.42 -13.10 -21.07
CA GLN A 146 -7.13 -14.29 -20.25
C GLN A 146 -6.10 -14.02 -19.13
N MET A 147 -5.63 -12.78 -18.99
CA MET A 147 -4.58 -12.41 -18.05
C MET A 147 -5.16 -11.91 -16.72
N SER A 148 -4.98 -12.73 -15.68
CA SER A 148 -5.42 -12.43 -14.32
C SER A 148 -4.28 -12.07 -13.36
N ALA A 149 -4.63 -11.62 -12.16
CA ALA A 149 -3.67 -11.21 -11.14
C ALA A 149 -2.86 -12.39 -10.57
N GLY A 150 -1.62 -12.13 -10.15
CA GLY A 150 -0.89 -13.03 -9.26
C GLY A 150 -0.56 -14.43 -9.79
N GLY A 151 -0.74 -14.71 -11.09
CA GLY A 151 -0.43 -16.02 -11.69
C GLY A 151 -1.61 -17.00 -11.73
N MET A 152 -2.80 -16.54 -11.31
CA MET A 152 -4.06 -17.27 -11.40
C MET A 152 -4.35 -17.80 -12.83
N PRO A 153 -5.10 -18.91 -12.95
CA PRO A 153 -5.55 -19.80 -11.86
C PRO A 153 -4.53 -20.91 -11.54
N VAL A 154 -3.43 -21.00 -12.30
CA VAL A 154 -2.57 -22.19 -12.28
C VAL A 154 -1.53 -22.14 -11.17
N ARG A 155 -1.03 -20.94 -10.84
CA ARG A 155 0.06 -20.78 -9.87
C ARG A 155 -0.06 -19.51 -9.05
N VAL A 156 0.74 -19.42 -8.00
CA VAL A 156 0.96 -18.21 -7.21
C VAL A 156 2.33 -17.63 -7.59
N LYS A 157 2.33 -16.50 -8.31
CA LYS A 157 3.53 -15.79 -8.76
C LYS A 157 3.85 -14.53 -7.95
N CYS A 158 2.83 -13.93 -7.33
CA CYS A 158 2.95 -12.67 -6.60
C CYS A 158 1.79 -12.52 -5.62
N LEU A 159 2.09 -12.49 -4.33
CA LEU A 159 1.13 -12.37 -3.23
C LEU A 159 0.58 -10.95 -3.12
N HIS A 160 1.32 -9.90 -3.53
CA HIS A 160 0.80 -8.53 -3.49
C HIS A 160 -0.45 -8.37 -4.35
N ALA A 161 -0.46 -8.99 -5.54
CA ALA A 161 -1.59 -8.95 -6.46
C ALA A 161 -2.81 -9.72 -5.91
N LEU A 162 -2.58 -10.87 -5.27
CA LEU A 162 -3.66 -11.67 -4.68
C LEU A 162 -4.26 -11.00 -3.45
N LEU A 163 -3.41 -10.41 -2.59
CA LEU A 163 -3.87 -9.62 -1.45
C LEU A 163 -4.64 -8.39 -1.92
N ALA A 164 -4.15 -7.66 -2.94
CA ALA A 164 -4.87 -6.52 -3.51
C ALA A 164 -6.26 -6.93 -3.99
N GLN A 165 -6.37 -8.07 -4.69
CA GLN A 165 -7.68 -8.58 -5.12
C GLN A 165 -8.60 -8.86 -3.93
N THR A 166 -8.13 -9.55 -2.88
CA THR A 166 -8.92 -9.79 -1.66
C THR A 166 -9.37 -8.48 -1.00
N LEU A 167 -8.50 -7.48 -0.92
CA LEU A 167 -8.84 -6.19 -0.31
C LEU A 167 -9.91 -5.42 -1.12
N VAL A 168 -9.84 -5.50 -2.44
CA VAL A 168 -10.78 -4.81 -3.36
C VAL A 168 -12.10 -5.55 -3.47
N MET A 169 -12.05 -6.85 -3.74
CA MET A 169 -13.23 -7.66 -4.06
C MET A 169 -13.92 -8.24 -2.81
N GLY A 170 -13.22 -8.23 -1.68
CA GLY A 170 -13.69 -8.73 -0.40
C GLY A 170 -13.17 -10.13 -0.05
N LYS A 171 -13.17 -10.42 1.25
CA LYS A 171 -12.82 -11.75 1.79
C LYS A 171 -13.78 -12.81 1.25
N GLY A 172 -13.25 -13.96 0.87
CA GLY A 172 -13.97 -15.08 0.26
C GLY A 172 -13.92 -15.12 -1.26
N VAL A 173 -13.43 -14.06 -1.91
CA VAL A 173 -13.26 -14.04 -3.38
C VAL A 173 -12.00 -14.76 -3.81
N ASN A 174 -10.86 -14.48 -3.18
CA ASN A 174 -9.59 -15.13 -3.48
C ASN A 174 -9.05 -15.85 -2.25
N PRO A 175 -9.09 -17.19 -2.20
CA PRO A 175 -8.72 -17.93 -1.00
C PRO A 175 -7.23 -17.75 -0.64
N ILE A 176 -6.32 -17.67 -1.62
CA ILE A 176 -4.90 -17.44 -1.35
C ILE A 176 -4.67 -16.01 -0.81
N GLY A 177 -5.35 -15.01 -1.38
CA GLY A 177 -5.30 -13.65 -0.86
C GLY A 177 -5.80 -13.56 0.58
N ASP A 178 -6.83 -14.31 0.94
CA ASP A 178 -7.36 -14.40 2.30
C ASP A 178 -6.38 -15.09 3.26
N MET A 179 -5.71 -16.16 2.81
CA MET A 179 -4.67 -16.84 3.59
C MET A 179 -3.48 -15.90 3.84
N VAL A 180 -3.06 -15.12 2.85
CA VAL A 180 -2.02 -14.09 3.02
C VAL A 180 -2.46 -13.06 4.05
N LEU A 181 -3.69 -12.55 3.94
CA LEU A 181 -4.22 -11.55 4.86
C LEU A 181 -4.24 -12.06 6.30
N GLU A 182 -4.64 -13.32 6.53
CA GLU A 182 -4.59 -13.92 7.86
C GLU A 182 -3.14 -14.09 8.36
N ARG A 183 -2.22 -14.51 7.47
CA ARG A 183 -0.81 -14.74 7.83
C ARG A 183 -0.08 -13.47 8.24
N ILE A 184 -0.40 -12.33 7.63
CA ILE A 184 0.24 -11.04 7.94
C ILE A 184 -0.46 -10.24 9.03
N LYS A 185 -1.54 -10.76 9.63
CA LYS A 185 -2.45 -10.00 10.49
C LYS A 185 -1.77 -9.28 11.66
N ASP A 186 -0.76 -9.90 12.25
CA ASP A 186 -0.01 -9.29 13.35
C ASP A 186 0.82 -8.08 12.89
N GLU A 187 1.35 -8.13 11.67
CA GLU A 187 2.12 -7.05 11.05
C GLU A 187 1.25 -5.99 10.39
N PHE A 188 0.15 -6.39 9.75
CA PHE A 188 -0.78 -5.55 9.02
C PHE A 188 -2.20 -6.12 9.12
N ASP A 189 -3.13 -5.29 9.62
CA ASP A 189 -4.56 -5.56 9.58
C ASP A 189 -5.25 -4.31 8.98
N PRO A 190 -6.06 -4.43 7.91
CA PRO A 190 -6.78 -3.29 7.34
C PRO A 190 -7.70 -2.58 8.34
N LYS A 191 -8.09 -3.25 9.43
CA LYS A 191 -8.93 -2.71 10.52
C LYS A 191 -8.15 -1.96 11.59
N VAL A 192 -6.82 -2.09 11.63
CA VAL A 192 -5.96 -1.40 12.59
C VAL A 192 -5.03 -0.48 11.82
N CYS A 193 -5.19 0.84 12.00
CA CYS A 193 -4.34 1.79 11.30
C CYS A 193 -2.89 1.64 11.76
N ARG A 194 -2.02 1.20 10.85
CA ARG A 194 -0.55 1.21 11.00
C ARG A 194 0.14 2.11 9.99
N CYS A 195 -0.64 2.88 9.21
CA CYS A 195 -0.08 3.80 8.24
C CYS A 195 0.84 4.79 8.97
N THR A 196 2.15 4.63 8.76
CA THR A 196 3.17 5.49 9.35
C THR A 196 2.89 6.95 8.94
N THR A 197 2.49 7.77 9.92
CA THR A 197 2.02 9.16 9.82
C THR A 197 3.14 10.19 10.01
N PRO A 198 2.93 11.51 9.74
CA PRO A 198 1.86 12.18 8.98
C PRO A 198 2.43 12.88 7.73
N TRP A 199 1.72 12.85 6.60
CA TRP A 199 2.07 13.68 5.44
C TRP A 199 1.05 14.82 5.42
N SER A 200 1.55 16.04 5.54
CA SER A 200 0.84 17.30 5.80
C SER A 200 -0.19 17.68 4.73
N ASP A 201 -1.30 16.96 4.67
CA ASP A 201 -2.51 17.45 4.01
C ASP A 201 -3.55 17.94 5.04
N ASP A 202 -3.23 17.88 6.35
CA ASP A 202 -3.94 18.59 7.44
C ASP A 202 -3.45 20.03 7.64
N ALA A 203 -2.68 20.59 6.70
CA ALA A 203 -2.04 21.91 6.78
C ALA A 203 -3.02 23.12 6.76
N TYR A 204 -4.30 22.91 7.09
CA TYR A 204 -5.24 23.97 7.44
C TYR A 204 -5.41 24.18 8.95
N ALA A 205 -4.78 23.36 9.79
CA ALA A 205 -4.54 23.77 11.16
C ALA A 205 -3.33 24.72 11.16
N THR A 206 -3.58 26.02 11.06
CA THR A 206 -2.60 27.07 11.38
C THR A 206 -2.05 26.77 12.77
N GLU A 207 -0.87 26.14 12.84
CA GLU A 207 -0.09 26.10 14.07
C GLU A 207 0.21 27.54 14.42
N THR A 208 -0.29 27.94 15.59
CA THR A 208 -0.10 29.28 16.13
C THR A 208 1.40 29.48 16.32
N GLU A 209 1.99 30.42 15.59
CA GLU A 209 3.38 30.82 15.81
C GLU A 209 3.52 31.28 17.27
N VAL A 210 4.13 30.46 18.11
CA VAL A 210 4.75 30.94 19.34
C VAL A 210 6.05 31.58 18.89
N VAL A 211 5.97 32.88 18.60
CA VAL A 211 7.14 33.72 18.37
C VAL A 211 7.87 33.83 19.71
N VAL A 212 8.98 33.10 19.83
CA VAL A 212 10.04 33.43 20.76
C VAL A 212 11.31 33.56 19.92
N GLU A 213 11.62 34.82 19.61
CA GLU A 213 12.92 35.51 19.51
C GLU A 213 14.09 34.72 18.90
N ASP A 214 14.90 35.26 18.00
CA ASP A 214 15.81 36.37 18.31
C ASP A 214 16.54 36.79 17.01
N GLU A 215 16.52 38.08 16.69
CA GLU A 215 17.33 38.65 15.61
C GLU A 215 18.74 38.93 16.15
N THR A 216 19.75 38.18 15.69
CA THR A 216 21.14 38.64 15.82
C THR A 216 21.79 38.78 14.45
N VAL A 217 21.81 40.02 13.94
CA VAL A 217 22.84 40.49 13.03
C VAL A 217 23.57 41.67 13.69
N ALA A 218 24.87 41.48 13.83
CA ALA A 218 25.83 42.33 14.54
C ALA A 218 25.95 43.76 13.98
N LYS A 219 26.25 44.74 14.86
CA LYS A 219 27.60 45.36 14.94
C LYS A 219 27.73 46.49 15.99
N ASP A 220 28.66 46.22 16.90
CA ASP A 220 29.82 47.06 17.24
C ASP A 220 29.71 48.15 18.35
N LYS A 221 30.72 48.04 19.24
CA LYS A 221 31.36 49.03 20.13
C LYS A 221 30.91 49.22 21.60
N THR A 222 31.86 48.73 22.42
CA THR A 222 32.52 49.37 23.58
C THR A 222 31.98 49.22 25.01
N ALA A 223 32.93 48.77 25.85
CA ALA A 223 33.18 49.10 27.26
C ALA A 223 32.59 48.21 28.37
N GLU A 224 33.51 47.46 29.00
CA GLU A 224 33.73 47.25 30.45
C GLU A 224 32.55 46.89 31.38
N GLY A 225 32.67 45.74 32.07
CA GLY A 225 31.93 45.48 33.32
C GLY A 225 31.65 44.01 33.61
N GLU A 226 32.49 43.43 34.48
CA GLU A 226 32.25 42.38 35.48
C GLU A 226 31.42 41.11 35.19
N ALA A 227 32.00 39.99 35.63
CA ALA A 227 31.52 38.63 35.48
C ALA A 227 30.32 38.28 36.39
N VAL A 228 29.32 37.63 35.81
CA VAL A 228 28.41 36.71 36.53
C VAL A 228 28.29 35.43 35.70
N LYS A 229 28.77 34.31 36.25
CA LYS A 229 28.67 32.97 35.66
C LYS A 229 27.24 32.47 35.77
N SER A 230 26.58 32.20 34.66
CA SER A 230 25.43 31.28 34.60
C SER A 230 25.77 30.12 33.69
N ASP A 231 25.98 28.97 34.32
CA ASP A 231 26.29 27.69 33.69
C ASP A 231 24.99 27.11 33.11
N THR A 232 24.75 27.33 31.81
CA THR A 232 23.66 26.66 31.10
C THR A 232 24.25 25.86 29.95
N THR A 233 24.75 24.67 30.28
CA THR A 233 25.13 23.67 29.29
C THR A 233 23.86 23.22 28.57
N THR A 234 23.63 23.72 27.35
CA THR A 234 22.69 23.12 26.42
C THR A 234 23.29 21.78 25.97
N CYS A 235 22.78 20.68 26.54
CA CYS A 235 23.07 19.35 26.04
C CYS A 235 22.50 19.26 24.61
N ALA A 236 23.36 19.43 23.61
CA ALA A 236 23.00 19.15 22.22
C ALA A 236 22.48 17.72 22.14
N GLU A 237 21.23 17.55 21.71
CA GLU A 237 20.62 16.24 21.56
C GLU A 237 21.51 15.35 20.69
N LYS A 238 21.87 14.18 21.23
CA LYS A 238 22.71 13.24 20.50
C LYS A 238 21.90 12.70 19.32
N THR A 239 22.35 13.05 18.12
CA THR A 239 21.78 12.56 16.88
C THR A 239 22.83 11.88 16.03
N VAL A 240 22.42 10.88 15.26
CA VAL A 240 23.27 10.19 14.29
C VAL A 240 22.61 10.24 12.92
N GLN A 241 23.41 10.47 11.89
CA GLN A 241 22.93 10.41 10.52
C GLN A 241 23.17 8.99 9.97
N VAL A 242 22.10 8.35 9.53
CA VAL A 242 22.14 6.98 8.99
C VAL A 242 21.63 6.96 7.56
N ALA A 243 22.23 6.10 6.74
CA ALA A 243 21.76 5.78 5.39
C ALA A 243 21.37 4.30 5.34
N ALA A 244 20.18 4.01 4.79
CA ALA A 244 19.70 2.66 4.55
C ALA A 244 19.48 2.45 3.06
N ILE A 245 20.06 1.38 2.52
CA ILE A 245 19.87 0.94 1.13
C ILE A 245 19.17 -0.42 1.13
N ASP A 246 18.00 -0.49 0.50
CA ASP A 246 17.22 -1.72 0.32
C ASP A 246 17.32 -2.16 -1.16
N CYS A 247 18.11 -3.21 -1.41
CA CYS A 247 18.33 -3.77 -2.74
C CYS A 247 17.37 -4.93 -3.02
N GLY A 248 16.17 -4.61 -3.50
CA GLY A 248 15.21 -5.60 -3.98
C GLY A 248 15.49 -6.09 -5.40
N THR A 249 14.83 -7.18 -5.79
CA THR A 249 14.95 -7.78 -7.14
C THR A 249 14.54 -6.84 -8.28
N ASN A 250 13.56 -5.97 -8.05
CA ASN A 250 13.06 -5.03 -9.06
C ASN A 250 13.61 -3.61 -8.90
N SER A 251 13.93 -3.20 -7.68
CA SER A 251 14.29 -1.82 -7.36
C SER A 251 15.24 -1.73 -6.18
N ILE A 252 16.14 -0.75 -6.24
CA ILE A 252 16.94 -0.29 -5.12
C ILE A 252 16.25 0.93 -4.51
N ARG A 253 16.15 0.98 -3.19
CA ARG A 253 15.71 2.17 -2.45
C ARG A 253 16.82 2.70 -1.55
N LEU A 254 16.89 4.02 -1.42
CA LEU A 254 17.79 4.72 -0.50
C LEU A 254 16.96 5.62 0.42
N LYS A 255 17.31 5.66 1.70
CA LYS A 255 16.78 6.63 2.66
C LYS A 255 17.92 7.13 3.55
N ILE A 256 17.98 8.45 3.79
CA ILE A 256 18.92 9.05 4.73
C ILE A 256 18.12 9.81 5.77
N ALA A 257 18.35 9.50 7.04
CA ALA A 257 17.62 10.11 8.15
C ALA A 257 18.58 10.48 9.29
N GLN A 258 18.22 11.52 10.01
CA GLN A 258 18.78 11.83 11.32
C GLN A 258 17.98 11.05 12.36
N VAL A 259 18.66 10.28 13.18
CA VAL A 259 18.05 9.44 14.23
C VAL A 259 18.51 9.96 15.58
N SER A 260 17.56 10.16 16.48
CA SER A 260 17.76 10.52 17.88
C SER A 260 16.96 9.57 18.77
N GLU A 261 17.07 9.76 20.09
CA GLU A 261 16.22 9.06 21.05
C GLU A 261 14.72 9.39 20.89
N HIS A 262 14.41 10.54 20.29
CA HIS A 262 13.05 11.03 20.07
C HIS A 262 12.45 10.62 18.71
N GLY A 263 13.21 9.88 17.88
CA GLY A 263 12.72 9.32 16.63
C GLY A 263 13.64 9.57 15.44
N MET A 264 13.06 9.58 14.24
CA MET A 264 13.81 9.78 13.00
C MET A 264 13.23 10.93 12.17
N LYS A 265 14.11 11.79 11.67
CA LYS A 265 13.78 12.88 10.74
C LYS A 265 14.44 12.62 9.40
N ASP A 266 13.66 12.60 8.33
CA ASP A 266 14.17 12.36 6.98
C ASP A 266 15.03 13.53 6.52
N ILE A 267 16.29 13.26 6.14
CA ILE A 267 17.20 14.24 5.52
C ILE A 267 17.07 14.15 4.00
N VAL A 268 17.08 12.92 3.47
CA VAL A 268 16.80 12.65 2.08
C VAL A 268 15.52 11.82 2.01
N PRO A 269 14.46 12.33 1.35
CA PRO A 269 13.23 11.57 1.18
C PRO A 269 13.53 10.28 0.42
N ARG A 270 12.74 9.24 0.67
CA ARG A 270 12.98 7.90 0.12
C ARG A 270 13.15 7.97 -1.41
N MET A 271 14.35 7.64 -1.88
CA MET A 271 14.65 7.52 -3.30
C MET A 271 14.41 6.08 -3.74
N LEU A 272 13.80 5.89 -4.90
CA LEU A 272 13.61 4.59 -5.52
C LEU A 272 14.15 4.61 -6.95
N ARG A 273 14.94 3.60 -7.28
CA ARG A 273 15.40 3.32 -8.64
C ARG A 273 15.00 1.91 -9.03
N VAL A 274 14.21 1.80 -10.09
CA VAL A 274 13.90 0.52 -10.72
C VAL A 274 15.12 0.10 -11.51
N VAL A 275 15.74 -1.01 -11.10
CA VAL A 275 16.99 -1.52 -11.69
C VAL A 275 16.87 -2.96 -12.18
N ARG A 276 15.79 -3.66 -11.80
CA ARG A 276 15.50 -5.04 -12.23
C ARG A 276 16.70 -6.00 -12.09
N LEU A 277 17.39 -5.96 -10.96
CA LEU A 277 18.53 -6.83 -10.65
C LEU A 277 18.22 -8.34 -10.80
N GLY A 278 16.96 -8.73 -10.66
CA GLY A 278 16.50 -10.11 -10.86
C GLY A 278 16.15 -10.49 -12.30
N GLN A 279 16.27 -9.59 -13.27
CA GLN A 279 16.18 -9.95 -14.69
C GLN A 279 17.55 -10.43 -15.16
N GLY A 280 17.63 -11.71 -15.55
CA GLY A 280 18.74 -12.26 -16.33
C GLY A 280 18.77 -11.70 -17.74
#